data_AF-A0A671LSM0-F1
#
_entry.id   AF-A0A671LSM0-F1
#
_cell.length_a   1.000
_cell.length_b   1.000
_cell.length_c   1.000
_cell.angle_alpha   90.00
_cell.angle_beta   90.00
_cell.angle_gamma   90.00
#
_symmetry.space_group_name_H-M   'P 1'
#
loop_
_entity.id
_entity.type
_entity.pdbx_description
1 polymer ?
#
loop_
_entity_poly.entity_id
_entity_poly.type
_entity_poly.pdbx_seq_one_letter_code
_entity_poly.pdbx_strand_id
1 'polypeptide(L)'
;MMFLTLALLRKGIPGKQWIGKYRRPRVVTWQIRRNVMKRLEQEAENEYWISRPFMTQEQEQGHAAQRREWITKEKTWVDRRTDLLID
;
A
#
# COMPACT_ATOMS: atom_id res chain seq x y z
N MET A 1 -8.26 38.15 28.51
CA MET A 1 -7.15 37.52 29.26
C MET A 1 -6.66 36.30 28.49
N MET A 2 -5.40 36.05 28.14
CA MET A 2 -4.27 36.91 27.76
C MET A 2 -3.61 36.24 26.53
N PHE A 3 -3.65 36.87 25.35
CA PHE A 3 -2.95 36.38 24.14
C PHE A 3 -1.42 36.36 24.30
N LEU A 4 -0.89 37.02 25.33
CA LEU A 4 0.53 37.13 25.65
C LEU A 4 1.18 35.79 26.04
N THR A 5 0.43 34.89 26.69
CA THR A 5 0.96 33.58 27.13
C THR A 5 1.16 32.63 25.94
N LEU A 6 0.30 32.70 24.92
CA LEU A 6 0.44 31.97 23.65
C LEU A 6 1.58 32.50 22.78
N ALA A 7 1.91 33.79 22.87
CA ALA A 7 3.01 34.40 22.12
C ALA A 7 4.38 34.06 22.71
N LEU A 8 4.52 34.02 24.04
CA LEU A 8 5.79 33.81 24.75
C LEU A 8 6.26 32.35 24.76
N LEU A 9 5.34 31.37 24.66
CA LEU A 9 5.65 29.94 24.65
C LEU A 9 5.81 29.34 23.23
N ARG A 10 6.16 30.16 22.23
CA ARG A 10 6.43 29.68 20.86
C ARG A 10 7.74 28.91 20.78
N LYS A 11 7.70 27.65 21.19
CA LYS A 11 8.63 26.60 20.73
C LYS A 11 8.26 26.21 19.29
N GLY A 12 8.27 27.20 18.38
CA GLY A 12 7.86 27.06 16.99
C GLY A 12 9.00 26.50 16.15
N ILE A 13 8.74 25.42 15.42
CA ILE A 13 9.70 24.88 14.46
C ILE A 13 9.71 25.81 13.25
N PRO A 14 10.88 26.32 12.82
CA PRO A 14 10.94 27.26 11.71
C PRO A 14 10.55 26.57 10.40
N GLY A 15 9.67 27.19 9.62
CA GLY A 15 9.25 26.68 8.31
C GLY A 15 8.29 25.49 8.36
N LYS A 16 8.33 24.62 7.33
CA LYS A 16 7.44 23.45 7.22
C LYS A 16 7.87 22.35 8.21
N GLN A 17 6.96 21.91 9.08
CA GLN A 17 7.29 21.01 10.21
C GLN A 17 7.98 19.68 9.83
N TRP A 18 7.72 19.15 8.63
CA TRP A 18 8.18 17.82 8.21
C TRP A 18 9.23 17.85 7.09
N ILE A 19 9.65 19.03 6.66
CA ILE A 19 10.52 19.22 5.48
C ILE A 19 11.59 20.27 5.81
N GLY A 20 12.76 20.19 5.17
CA GLY A 20 13.86 21.14 5.39
C GLY A 20 14.83 20.72 6.50
N LYS A 21 15.68 21.65 6.95
CA LYS A 21 16.80 21.39 7.88
C LYS A 21 16.33 21.16 9.32
N TYR A 22 15.42 22.00 9.82
CA TYR A 22 14.92 21.92 11.19
C TYR A 22 13.49 21.38 11.19
N ARG A 23 13.34 20.07 11.46
CA ARG A 23 12.04 19.36 11.46
C ARG A 23 11.57 19.04 12.87
N ARG A 24 10.30 18.68 13.01
CA ARG A 24 9.76 18.15 14.26
C ARG A 24 10.33 16.75 14.55
N PRO A 25 10.97 16.51 15.71
CA PRO A 25 11.36 15.15 16.08
C PRO A 25 10.09 14.31 16.27
N ARG A 26 9.99 13.18 15.55
CA ARG A 26 8.89 12.22 15.70
C ARG A 26 9.41 11.02 16.50
N VAL A 27 9.11 10.99 17.80
CA VAL A 27 9.54 9.88 18.66
C VAL A 27 8.77 8.61 18.30
N VAL A 28 9.49 7.49 18.27
CA VAL A 28 8.88 6.19 18.05
C VAL A 28 8.20 5.76 19.35
N THR A 29 6.87 5.74 19.34
CA THR A 29 6.09 5.27 20.48
C THR A 29 6.10 3.75 20.54
N TRP A 30 5.82 3.20 21.72
CA TRP A 30 5.74 1.76 21.89
C TRP A 30 4.62 1.11 21.03
N GLN A 31 3.51 1.81 20.80
CA GLN A 31 2.44 1.33 19.92
C GLN A 31 2.94 1.13 18.49
N ILE A 32 3.76 2.07 17.97
CA ILE A 32 4.38 1.94 16.64
C ILE A 32 5.27 0.70 16.60
N ARG A 33 6.10 0.48 17.63
CA ARG A 33 6.95 -0.72 17.71
C ARG A 33 6.14 -2.01 17.71
N ARG A 34 5.10 -2.09 18.56
CA ARG A 34 4.21 -3.25 18.61
C ARG A 34 3.54 -3.53 17.26
N ASN A 35 3.05 -2.49 16.59
CA ASN A 35 2.38 -2.65 15.30
C ASN A 35 3.36 -3.13 14.21
N VAL A 36 4.61 -2.68 14.25
CA VAL A 36 5.67 -3.18 13.35
C VAL A 36 5.97 -4.64 13.63
N MET A 37 6.16 -5.03 14.90
CA MET A 37 6.40 -6.44 15.27
C MET A 37 5.28 -7.36 14.78
N LYS A 38 4.01 -6.97 14.98
CA LYS A 38 2.87 -7.73 14.49
C LYS A 38 2.88 -7.92 12.97
N ARG A 39 3.31 -6.90 12.22
CA ARG A 39 3.42 -7.02 10.75
C ARG A 39 4.57 -7.93 10.35
N LEU A 40 5.71 -7.84 11.03
CA LEU A 40 6.86 -8.72 10.78
C LEU A 40 6.52 -10.19 11.06
N GLU A 41 5.74 -10.47 12.11
CA GLU A 41 5.23 -11.82 12.39
C GLU A 41 4.35 -12.34 11.25
N GLN A 42 3.47 -11.50 10.70
CA GLN A 42 2.63 -11.85 9.55
C GLN A 42 3.45 -12.05 8.27
N GLU A 43 4.48 -11.22 8.04
CA GLU A 43 5.38 -11.36 6.89
C GLU A 43 6.15 -12.68 6.98
N ALA A 44 6.67 -13.04 8.15
CA ALA A 44 7.35 -14.32 8.36
C ALA A 44 6.43 -15.54 8.14
N GLU A 45 5.17 -15.45 8.57
CA GLU A 45 4.18 -16.50 8.29
C GLU A 45 3.87 -16.60 6.79
N ASN A 46 3.70 -15.46 6.11
CA ASN A 46 3.46 -15.42 4.67
C ASN A 46 4.63 -16.01 3.88
N GLU A 47 5.87 -15.69 4.25
CA GLU A 47 7.07 -16.25 3.63
C GLU A 47 7.10 -17.79 3.73
N TYR A 48 6.73 -18.34 4.89
CA TYR A 48 6.63 -19.79 5.06
C TYR A 48 5.62 -20.40 4.08
N TRP A 49 4.43 -19.81 3.96
CA TRP A 49 3.38 -20.34 3.07
C TRP A 49 3.71 -20.20 1.59
N ILE A 50 4.38 -19.12 1.18
CA ILE A 50 4.73 -18.86 -0.22
C ILE A 50 5.97 -19.67 -0.66
N SER A 51 6.80 -20.13 0.29
CA SER A 51 8.04 -20.86 -0.01
C SER A 51 7.84 -22.20 -0.74
N ARG A 52 6.63 -22.77 -0.73
CA ARG A 52 6.35 -24.11 -1.27
C ARG A 52 5.29 -24.05 -2.37
N PRO A 53 5.68 -23.78 -3.63
CA PRO A 53 4.75 -23.79 -4.74
C PRO A 53 4.28 -25.22 -5.06
N PHE A 54 3.03 -25.36 -5.51
CA PHE A 54 2.45 -26.64 -5.90
C PHE A 54 2.93 -27.13 -7.28
N MET A 55 3.14 -26.21 -8.22
CA MET A 55 3.62 -26.49 -9.58
C MET A 55 4.99 -25.87 -9.80
N THR A 56 5.80 -26.52 -10.63
CA THR A 56 7.02 -25.91 -11.15
C THR A 56 6.68 -24.89 -12.24
N GLN A 57 7.61 -23.98 -12.53
CA GLN A 57 7.42 -22.94 -13.54
C GLN A 57 7.13 -23.53 -14.94
N GLU A 58 7.74 -24.67 -15.27
CA GLU A 58 7.51 -25.38 -16.53
C GLU A 58 6.07 -25.92 -16.63
N GLN A 59 5.50 -26.41 -15.52
CA GLN A 59 4.12 -26.89 -15.46
C GLN A 59 3.09 -25.76 -15.52
N GLU A 60 3.42 -24.61 -14.95
CA GLU A 60 2.55 -23.42 -15.00
C GLU A 60 2.44 -22.84 -16.42
N GLN A 61 3.46 -23.06 -17.25
CA GLN A 61 3.52 -22.49 -18.59
C GLN A 61 2.35 -22.98 -19.46
N GLY A 62 1.53 -22.03 -19.93
CA GLY A 62 0.45 -22.29 -20.88
C GLY A 62 -0.83 -22.91 -20.30
N HIS A 63 -0.83 -23.43 -19.06
CA HIS A 63 -1.98 -24.11 -18.46
C HIS A 63 -3.28 -23.28 -18.47
N ALA A 64 -3.18 -21.95 -18.33
CA ALA A 64 -4.33 -21.04 -18.32
C ALA A 64 -4.50 -20.19 -19.59
N ALA A 65 -3.72 -20.42 -20.65
CA ALA A 65 -3.67 -19.54 -21.82
C ALA A 65 -5.04 -19.40 -22.52
N GLN A 66 -5.69 -20.52 -22.82
CA GLN A 66 -7.01 -20.52 -23.47
C GLN A 66 -8.04 -19.75 -22.63
N ARG A 67 -8.12 -20.00 -21.32
CA ARG A 67 -9.04 -19.29 -20.43
C ARG A 67 -8.79 -17.77 -20.44
N ARG A 68 -7.53 -17.32 -20.43
CA ARG A 68 -7.19 -15.89 -20.49
C ARG A 68 -7.64 -15.26 -21.81
N GLU A 69 -7.49 -15.97 -22.93
CA GLU A 69 -7.97 -15.51 -24.24
C GLU A 69 -9.49 -15.36 -24.27
N TRP A 70 -10.23 -16.34 -23.74
CA TRP A 70 -11.69 -16.27 -23.64
C TRP A 70 -12.14 -15.05 -22.82
N ILE A 71 -11.57 -14.87 -21.61
CA ILE A 71 -11.88 -13.71 -20.74
C ILE A 71 -11.57 -12.39 -21.45
N THR A 72 -10.47 -12.33 -22.19
CA THR A 72 -10.07 -11.11 -22.92
C THR A 72 -11.04 -10.83 -24.06
N LYS A 73 -11.42 -11.83 -24.86
CA LYS A 73 -12.42 -11.70 -25.94
C LYS A 73 -13.78 -11.28 -25.38
N GLU A 74 -14.20 -11.85 -24.26
CA GLU A 74 -15.46 -11.48 -23.59
C GLU A 74 -15.42 -10.04 -23.08
N LYS A 75 -14.35 -9.62 -22.39
CA LYS A 75 -14.18 -8.21 -21.96
C LYS A 75 -14.24 -7.25 -23.14
N THR A 76 -13.49 -7.50 -24.22
CA THR A 76 -13.52 -6.64 -25.41
C THR A 76 -14.87 -6.63 -26.13
N TRP A 77 -15.66 -7.71 -26.01
CA TRP A 77 -17.01 -7.72 -26.54
C TRP A 77 -17.97 -6.92 -25.65
N VAL A 78 -17.85 -7.07 -24.32
CA VAL A 78 -18.64 -6.29 -23.35
C VAL A 78 -18.35 -4.80 -23.47
N ASP A 79 -17.08 -4.41 -23.57
CA ASP A 79 -16.64 -3.01 -23.71
C ASP A 79 -17.19 -2.37 -25.00
N ARG A 80 -17.04 -3.07 -26.13
CA ARG A 80 -17.65 -2.63 -27.41
C ARG A 80 -19.17 -2.59 -27.36
N ARG A 81 -19.82 -3.50 -26.62
CA ARG A 81 -21.28 -3.48 -26.44
C ARG A 81 -21.73 -2.32 -25.57
N THR A 82 -20.96 -1.95 -24.55
CA THR A 82 -21.28 -0.81 -23.70
C THR A 82 -21.12 0.51 -24.45
N ASP A 83 -20.09 0.64 -25.30
CA ASP A 83 -19.92 1.82 -26.15
C ASP A 83 -21.10 1.99 -27.12
N LEU A 84 -21.57 0.90 -27.72
CA LEU A 84 -22.73 0.89 -28.64
C LEU A 84 -24.10 1.16 -27.97
N LEU A 85 -24.17 1.14 -26.63
CA LEU A 85 -25.40 1.42 -25.87
C LEU A 85 -25.38 2.82 -25.22
N ILE A 86 -24.26 3.52 -25.29
CA ILE A 86 -24.06 4.88 -24.73
C ILE A 86 -24.19 5.96 -25.81
N ASP A 87 -24.11 5.60 -27.10
CA ASP A 87 -24.52 6.41 -28.26
C ASP A 87 -26.02 6.29 -28.56
#